data_AF-A0A9D6G9P4-F1
#
_entry.id   AF-A0A9D6G9P4-F1
#
_cell.length_a   1.000
_cell.length_b   1.000
_cell.length_c   1.000
_cell.angle_alpha   90.00
_cell.angle_beta   90.00
_cell.angle_gamma   90.00
#
_symmetry.space_group_name_H-M   'P 1'
#
loop_
_entity.id
_entity.type
_entity.pdbx_description
1 polymer ?
#
loop_
_entity_poly.entity_id
_entity_poly.type
_entity_poly.pdbx_seq_one_letter_code
_entity_poly.pdbx_strand_id
1 'polypeptide(L)'
;MSKRAANSSRKRAPTRRPGSAPSRLAVSAPLPKNVKVSFEFFPPKTEKANQTLWECIQRLAPLKPAYVSVTYGAGGSTRERTHATVYRIRCETDLEPAAHLTCVGASRAEIDDVARDYWDAGVRH
;
A
#
# COMPACT_ATOMS: atom_id res chain seq x y z
N MET A 1 74.73 19.27 22.24
CA MET A 1 73.74 19.72 23.25
C MET A 1 72.51 20.24 22.52
N SER A 2 71.53 19.38 22.24
CA SER A 2 70.21 19.37 22.89
C SER A 2 69.44 20.70 22.83
N LYS A 3 68.43 20.76 21.95
CA LYS A 3 67.02 20.88 22.35
C LYS A 3 66.08 20.62 21.17
N ARG A 4 65.22 19.61 21.34
CA ARG A 4 64.07 19.28 20.51
C ARG A 4 63.04 20.41 20.60
N ALA A 5 62.41 20.77 19.49
CA ALA A 5 61.10 21.42 19.48
C ALA A 5 60.14 20.52 18.68
N ALA A 6 59.09 20.07 19.36
CA ALA A 6 58.11 19.13 18.85
C ALA A 6 57.19 19.81 17.82
N ASN A 7 57.06 19.20 16.65
CA ASN A 7 56.08 19.55 15.63
C ASN A 7 54.68 19.07 16.09
N SER A 8 53.81 19.99 16.50
CA SER A 8 52.44 19.68 16.93
C SER A 8 51.51 19.65 15.72
N SER A 9 51.38 18.47 15.13
CA SER A 9 50.37 18.16 14.12
C SER A 9 48.97 18.27 14.74
N ARG A 10 48.26 19.37 14.49
CA ARG A 10 46.82 19.47 14.74
C ARG A 10 46.09 18.51 13.78
N LYS A 11 45.77 17.29 14.24
CA LYS A 11 44.80 16.41 13.58
C LYS A 11 43.43 17.11 13.60
N ARG A 12 42.96 17.60 12.45
CA ARG A 12 41.57 18.02 12.28
C ARG A 12 40.67 16.80 12.44
N ALA A 13 39.73 16.86 13.38
CA ALA A 13 38.69 15.85 13.57
C ALA A 13 37.75 15.82 12.34
N PRO A 14 37.23 14.65 11.95
CA PRO A 14 36.27 14.56 10.85
C PRO A 14 34.93 15.18 11.29
N THR A 15 34.45 16.16 10.53
CA THR A 15 33.11 16.73 10.71
C THR A 15 32.06 15.66 10.40
N ARG A 16 31.42 15.10 11.43
CA ARG A 16 30.24 14.24 11.26
C ARG A 16 29.15 15.07 10.57
N ARG A 17 28.70 14.62 9.39
CA ARG A 17 27.39 15.04 8.85
C ARG A 17 26.32 14.71 9.92
N PRO A 18 25.40 15.62 10.24
CA PRO A 18 24.28 15.25 11.09
C PRO A 18 23.42 14.26 10.30
N GLY A 19 23.54 12.97 10.64
CA GLY A 19 22.56 11.98 10.22
C GLY A 19 21.24 12.35 10.88
N SER A 20 20.21 12.63 10.08
CA SER A 20 18.84 12.71 10.58
C SER A 20 18.51 11.34 11.17
N ALA A 21 18.43 11.26 12.50
CA ALA A 21 17.87 10.10 13.16
C ALA A 21 16.48 9.82 12.55
N PRO A 22 16.09 8.57 12.30
CA PRO A 22 14.71 8.29 11.95
C PRO A 22 13.88 8.77 13.14
N SER A 23 13.07 9.81 12.93
CA SER A 23 12.14 10.28 13.95
C SER A 23 11.19 9.12 14.21
N ARG A 24 11.41 8.39 15.30
CA ARG A 24 10.39 7.50 15.84
C ARG A 24 9.21 8.40 16.17
N LEU A 25 8.21 8.42 15.30
CA LEU A 25 6.92 9.01 15.64
C LEU A 25 6.46 8.29 16.92
N ALA A 26 6.18 9.05 17.97
CA ALA A 26 5.47 8.50 19.11
C ALA A 26 4.16 7.89 18.60
N VAL A 27 3.72 6.79 19.20
CA VAL A 27 2.54 6.00 18.76
C VAL A 27 1.25 6.86 18.66
N SER A 28 1.23 8.05 19.26
CA SER A 28 0.14 9.03 19.25
C SER A 28 0.49 10.39 18.64
N ALA A 29 1.68 10.56 18.03
CA ALA A 29 2.02 11.80 17.36
C ALA A 29 1.13 12.00 16.12
N PRO A 30 0.68 13.24 15.83
CA PRO A 30 -0.03 13.53 14.58
C PRO A 30 0.78 13.06 13.38
N LEU A 31 0.09 12.44 12.41
CA LEU A 31 0.72 12.01 11.17
C LEU A 31 1.31 13.23 10.43
N PRO A 32 2.48 13.09 9.78
CA PRO A 32 2.99 14.10 8.87
C PRO A 32 1.95 14.49 7.82
N LYS A 33 1.92 15.77 7.44
CA LYS A 33 0.91 16.32 6.49
C LYS A 33 0.91 15.62 5.12
N ASN A 34 1.98 14.92 4.76
CA ASN A 34 2.18 14.24 3.49
C ASN A 34 2.09 12.71 3.56
N VAL A 35 1.54 12.16 4.65
CA VAL A 35 1.29 10.72 4.73
C VAL A 35 0.24 10.33 3.68
N LYS A 36 0.58 9.32 2.88
CA LYS A 36 -0.37 8.63 2.00
C LYS A 36 -0.99 7.47 2.76
N VAL A 37 -2.29 7.29 2.60
CA VAL A 37 -3.05 6.17 3.18
C VAL A 37 -3.71 5.36 2.07
N SER A 38 -3.93 4.08 2.34
CA SER A 38 -4.77 3.18 1.55
C SER A 38 -5.72 2.45 2.48
N PHE A 39 -6.79 1.88 1.92
CA PHE A 39 -7.75 1.07 2.66
C PHE A 39 -7.88 -0.30 2.00
N GLU A 40 -8.13 -1.32 2.83
CA GLU A 40 -8.33 -2.69 2.36
C GLU A 40 -9.74 -3.16 2.67
N PHE A 41 -10.39 -3.76 1.67
CA PHE A 41 -11.74 -4.28 1.76
C PHE A 41 -11.80 -5.79 1.57
N PHE A 42 -12.77 -6.41 2.23
CA PHE A 42 -13.07 -7.82 2.08
C PHE A 42 -14.32 -8.01 1.22
N PRO A 43 -14.28 -8.87 0.19
CA PRO A 43 -15.43 -9.07 -0.68
C PRO A 43 -16.60 -9.68 0.12
N PRO A 44 -17.78 -9.04 0.10
CA PRO A 44 -18.91 -9.39 0.96
C PRO A 44 -19.59 -10.67 0.48
N LYS A 45 -20.08 -11.49 1.41
CA LYS A 45 -20.75 -12.77 1.09
C LYS A 45 -22.25 -12.63 0.84
N THR A 46 -22.85 -11.50 1.21
CA THR A 46 -24.30 -11.28 1.18
C THR A 46 -24.63 -9.91 0.61
N GLU A 47 -25.85 -9.75 0.12
CA GLU A 47 -26.32 -8.48 -0.43
C GLU A 47 -26.33 -7.35 0.61
N LYS A 48 -26.78 -7.65 1.83
CA LYS A 48 -26.72 -6.69 2.94
C LYS A 48 -25.30 -6.21 3.22
N ALA A 49 -24.32 -7.13 3.20
CA ALA A 49 -22.92 -6.77 3.40
C ALA A 49 -22.34 -5.99 2.19
N ASN A 50 -22.83 -6.23 0.98
CA ASN A 50 -22.50 -5.41 -0.20
C ASN A 50 -22.91 -3.95 0.00
N GLN A 51 -24.13 -3.71 0.49
CA GLN A 51 -24.64 -2.37 0.75
C GLN A 51 -23.78 -1.65 1.79
N THR A 52 -23.48 -2.32 2.92
CA THR A 52 -22.60 -1.76 3.95
C THR A 52 -21.19 -1.48 3.43
N LEU A 53 -20.60 -2.39 2.64
CA LEU A 53 -19.29 -2.14 2.03
C LEU A 53 -19.34 -0.90 1.13
N TRP A 54 -20.39 -0.76 0.33
CA TRP A 54 -20.52 0.38 -0.58
C TRP A 54 -20.65 1.71 0.17
N GLU A 55 -21.45 1.74 1.24
CA GLU A 55 -21.55 2.90 2.12
C GLU A 55 -20.18 3.27 2.73
N CYS A 56 -19.40 2.27 3.16
CA CYS A 56 -18.05 2.48 3.66
C CYS A 56 -17.11 3.07 2.59
N ILE A 57 -17.13 2.53 1.37
CA ILE A 57 -16.32 3.02 0.24
C ILE A 57 -16.66 4.49 -0.03
N GLN A 58 -17.95 4.82 -0.16
CA GLN A 58 -18.39 6.20 -0.43
C GLN A 58 -17.99 7.17 0.68
N ARG A 59 -18.02 6.71 1.95
CA ARG A 59 -17.61 7.52 3.09
C ARG A 59 -16.09 7.75 3.15
N LEU A 60 -15.30 6.80 2.68
CA LEU A 60 -13.84 6.88 2.68
C LEU A 60 -13.26 7.57 1.44
N ALA A 61 -13.99 7.57 0.31
CA ALA A 61 -13.53 8.15 -0.94
C ALA A 61 -13.08 9.62 -0.85
N PRO A 62 -13.76 10.52 -0.10
CA PRO A 62 -13.33 11.90 0.07
C PRO A 62 -11.95 12.07 0.74
N LEU A 63 -11.45 11.04 1.42
CA LEU A 63 -10.11 11.06 2.01
C LEU A 63 -9.00 10.94 0.96
N LYS A 64 -9.34 10.69 -0.31
CA LYS A 64 -8.43 10.57 -1.45
C LYS A 64 -7.26 9.62 -1.13
N PRO A 65 -7.55 8.36 -0.77
CA PRO A 65 -6.49 7.39 -0.54
C PRO A 65 -5.65 7.20 -1.82
N ALA A 66 -4.39 6.80 -1.66
CA ALA A 66 -3.51 6.56 -2.79
C ALA A 66 -4.02 5.43 -3.70
N TYR A 67 -4.67 4.42 -3.10
CA TYR A 67 -5.38 3.33 -3.74
C TYR A 67 -6.25 2.62 -2.70
N VAL A 68 -7.10 1.70 -3.13
CA VAL A 68 -7.82 0.78 -2.24
C VAL A 68 -7.58 -0.66 -2.66
N SER A 69 -7.26 -1.56 -1.73
CA SER A 69 -7.08 -2.98 -2.04
C SER A 69 -8.37 -3.77 -1.79
N VAL A 70 -8.61 -4.79 -2.61
CA VAL A 70 -9.64 -5.80 -2.35
C VAL A 70 -8.97 -7.14 -2.18
N THR A 71 -9.23 -7.77 -1.05
CA THR A 71 -8.64 -9.07 -0.70
C THR A 71 -9.12 -10.20 -1.59
N TYR A 72 -8.33 -11.28 -1.62
CA TYR A 72 -8.61 -12.50 -2.36
C TYR A 72 -8.54 -13.68 -1.39
N GLY A 73 -9.63 -14.42 -1.30
CA GLY A 73 -9.79 -15.55 -0.41
C GLY A 73 -8.82 -16.68 -0.77
N ALA A 74 -8.26 -17.31 0.26
CA ALA A 74 -7.39 -18.46 0.09
C ALA A 74 -8.06 -19.55 -0.77
N GLY A 75 -7.31 -20.08 -1.74
CA GLY A 75 -7.78 -21.13 -2.66
C GLY A 75 -8.84 -20.69 -3.67
N GLY A 76 -8.99 -19.39 -3.95
CA GLY A 76 -9.91 -18.90 -4.98
C GLY A 76 -11.38 -18.82 -4.58
N SER A 77 -11.73 -19.17 -3.34
CA SER A 77 -13.12 -19.23 -2.83
C SER A 77 -13.89 -17.90 -2.86
N THR A 78 -13.21 -16.78 -3.09
CA THR A 78 -13.84 -15.45 -3.24
C THR A 78 -13.56 -14.81 -4.59
N ARG A 79 -12.97 -15.51 -5.56
CA ARG A 79 -12.49 -14.93 -6.83
C ARG A 79 -13.56 -14.05 -7.47
N GLU A 80 -14.74 -14.60 -7.72
CA GLU A 80 -15.84 -13.90 -8.41
C GLU A 80 -16.29 -12.66 -7.64
N ARG A 81 -16.28 -12.73 -6.29
CA ARG A 81 -16.68 -11.60 -5.43
C ARG A 81 -15.60 -10.53 -5.35
N THR A 82 -14.32 -10.92 -5.36
CA THR A 82 -13.19 -9.99 -5.45
C THR A 82 -13.26 -9.23 -6.77
N HIS A 83 -13.40 -9.95 -7.90
CA HIS A 83 -13.55 -9.34 -9.22
C HIS A 83 -14.72 -8.36 -9.30
N ALA A 84 -15.91 -8.78 -8.84
CA ALA A 84 -17.09 -7.92 -8.84
C ALA A 84 -16.87 -6.63 -8.02
N THR A 85 -16.23 -6.74 -6.85
CA THR A 85 -15.95 -5.58 -5.99
C THR A 85 -14.94 -4.64 -6.66
N VAL A 86 -13.84 -5.17 -7.20
CA VAL A 86 -12.79 -4.40 -7.90
C VAL A 86 -13.38 -3.66 -9.10
N TYR A 87 -14.14 -4.37 -9.93
CA TYR A 87 -14.75 -3.81 -11.13
C TYR A 87 -15.74 -2.70 -10.77
N ARG A 88 -16.57 -2.92 -9.76
CA ARG A 88 -17.52 -1.91 -9.28
C ARG A 88 -16.83 -0.65 -8.79
N ILE A 89 -15.77 -0.79 -7.99
CA ILE A 89 -14.95 0.36 -7.54
C ILE A 89 -14.40 1.11 -8.76
N ARG A 90 -13.85 0.39 -9.74
CA ARG A 90 -13.27 0.99 -10.94
C ARG A 90 -14.30 1.75 -11.79
N CYS A 91 -15.52 1.24 -11.89
CA CYS A 91 -16.54 1.80 -12.76
C CYS A 91 -17.40 2.90 -12.10
N GLU A 92 -17.63 2.80 -10.80
CA GLU A 92 -18.59 3.67 -10.08
C GLU A 92 -17.91 4.72 -9.19
N THR A 93 -16.58 4.74 -9.11
CA THR A 93 -15.83 5.70 -8.27
C THR A 93 -14.56 6.20 -8.96
N ASP A 94 -14.01 7.32 -8.46
CA ASP A 94 -12.70 7.84 -8.87
C ASP A 94 -11.53 7.20 -8.09
N LEU A 95 -11.77 6.11 -7.36
CA LEU A 95 -10.74 5.39 -6.63
C LEU A 95 -9.93 4.48 -7.56
N GLU A 96 -8.66 4.30 -7.24
CA GLU A 96 -7.79 3.33 -7.91
C GLU A 96 -7.80 2.01 -7.15
N PRO A 97 -8.48 0.96 -7.65
CA PRO A 97 -8.48 -0.34 -6.99
C PRO A 97 -7.19 -1.11 -7.28
N ALA A 98 -6.76 -1.87 -6.27
CA ALA A 98 -5.71 -2.88 -6.36
C ALA A 98 -6.32 -4.25 -6.05
N ALA A 99 -6.16 -5.20 -6.96
CA ALA A 99 -6.74 -6.53 -6.78
C ALA A 99 -5.71 -7.47 -6.16
N HIS A 100 -6.02 -8.07 -5.01
CA HIS A 100 -5.22 -9.20 -4.56
C HIS A 100 -5.42 -10.37 -5.54
N LEU A 101 -4.33 -11.08 -5.81
CA LEU A 101 -4.32 -12.26 -6.66
C LEU A 101 -3.43 -13.31 -5.99
N THR A 102 -4.00 -14.46 -5.68
CA THR A 102 -3.27 -15.57 -5.07
C THR A 102 -3.17 -16.73 -6.05
N CYS A 103 -2.01 -17.39 -6.09
CA CYS A 103 -1.76 -18.49 -7.04
C CYS A 103 -2.07 -19.88 -6.47
N VAL A 104 -2.47 -19.98 -5.20
CA VAL A 104 -2.71 -21.26 -4.54
C VAL A 104 -3.96 -21.91 -5.11
N GLY A 105 -3.81 -23.11 -5.66
CA GLY A 105 -4.93 -23.87 -6.24
C GLY A 105 -5.33 -23.42 -7.65
N ALA A 106 -4.53 -22.58 -8.30
CA ALA A 106 -4.75 -22.15 -9.67
C ALA A 106 -3.53 -22.53 -10.55
N SER A 107 -3.80 -22.93 -11.78
CA SER A 107 -2.80 -23.07 -12.83
C SER A 107 -2.28 -21.70 -13.26
N ARG A 108 -1.10 -21.69 -13.91
CA ARG A 108 -0.55 -20.48 -14.49
C ARG A 108 -1.50 -19.84 -15.51
N ALA A 109 -2.16 -20.65 -16.35
CA ALA A 109 -3.09 -20.15 -17.36
C ALA A 109 -4.26 -19.40 -16.72
N GLU A 110 -4.85 -19.94 -15.64
CA GLU A 110 -5.93 -19.28 -14.91
C GLU A 110 -5.49 -17.97 -14.26
N ILE A 111 -4.27 -17.91 -13.72
CA ILE A 111 -3.71 -16.67 -13.17
C ILE A 111 -3.46 -15.64 -14.27
N ASP A 112 -2.93 -16.07 -15.41
CA ASP A 112 -2.70 -15.20 -16.57
C ASP A 112 -4.03 -14.66 -17.13
N ASP A 113 -5.10 -15.45 -17.15
CA ASP A 113 -6.45 -15.01 -17.55
C ASP A 113 -6.99 -13.95 -16.59
N VAL A 114 -6.94 -14.21 -15.27
CA VAL A 114 -7.39 -13.25 -14.26
C VAL A 114 -6.61 -11.93 -14.31
N ALA A 115 -5.29 -12.00 -14.52
CA ALA A 115 -4.46 -10.81 -14.67
C ALA A 115 -4.82 -10.00 -15.93
N ARG A 116 -5.11 -10.68 -17.05
CA ARG A 116 -5.59 -10.05 -18.28
C ARG A 116 -6.93 -9.36 -18.07
N ASP A 117 -7.89 -10.03 -17.41
CA ASP A 117 -9.21 -9.44 -17.12
C ASP A 117 -9.09 -8.13 -16.32
N TYR A 118 -8.21 -8.10 -15.31
CA TYR A 118 -7.93 -6.88 -14.56
C TYR A 118 -7.28 -5.79 -15.42
N TRP A 119 -6.30 -6.18 -16.24
CA TRP A 119 -5.64 -5.25 -17.14
C TRP A 119 -6.62 -4.61 -18.14
N ASP A 120 -7.49 -5.42 -18.74
CA ASP A 120 -8.48 -4.97 -19.72
C ASP A 120 -9.57 -4.13 -19.06
N ALA A 121 -9.93 -4.41 -17.80
CA ALA A 121 -10.83 -3.60 -17.00
C ALA A 121 -10.24 -2.27 -16.51
N GLY A 122 -8.98 -1.96 -16.84
CA GLY A 122 -8.34 -0.72 -16.43
C GLY A 122 -7.74 -0.72 -15.01
N VAL A 123 -7.65 -1.88 -14.37
CA VAL A 123 -6.98 -2.05 -13.06
C VAL A 123 -5.47 -2.10 -13.29
N ARG A 124 -4.71 -1.35 -12.49
CA ARG A 124 -3.26 -1.13 -12.70
C ARG A 124 -2.40 -1.43 -11.47
N HIS A 125 -3.02 -1.91 -10.39
CA HIS A 125 -2.39 -2.19 -9.10
C HIS A 125 -2.69 -3.62 -8.64
#